data_AF-A0A8T4M5S0-F1
#
_entry.id   AF-A0A8T4M5S0-F1
#
_cell.length_a   1.000
_cell.length_b   1.000
_cell.length_c   1.000
_cell.angle_alpha   90.00
_cell.angle_beta   90.00
_cell.angle_gamma   90.00
#
_symmetry.space_group_name_H-M   'P 1'
#
loop_
_entity.id
_entity.type
_entity.pdbx_description
1 polymer ?
#
loop_
_entity_poly.entity_id
_entity_poly.type
_entity_poly.pdbx_seq_one_letter_code
_entity_poly.pdbx_strand_id
1 'polypeptide(L)' 'MKKCILCGKELRTDEADFCKTCFNVLSCKYKEKKKFQEVIKWHKENQKTKHC' A
#
# COMPACT_ATOMS: atom_id res chain seq x y z
N MET A 1 -13.58 -3.88 7.99
CA MET A 1 -12.21 -4.43 8.01
C MET A 1 -11.45 -3.90 6.81
N LYS A 2 -10.35 -3.15 7.02
CA LYS A 2 -9.48 -2.74 5.93
C LYS A 2 -8.59 -3.89 5.48
N LYS A 3 -8.25 -3.90 4.19
CA LYS A 3 -7.32 -4.85 3.58
C LYS A 3 -6.12 -4.10 3.04
N CYS A 4 -4.95 -4.73 3.10
CA CYS A 4 -3.74 -4.19 2.53
C CYS A 4 -3.92 -3.98 1.03
N ILE A 5 -3.62 -2.77 0.54
CA ILE A 5 -3.88 -2.44 -0.86
C ILE A 5 -2.97 -3.19 -1.85
N LEU A 6 -1.87 -3.78 -1.35
CA LEU A 6 -0.91 -4.57 -2.13
C LEU A 6 -1.25 -6.06 -2.17
N CYS A 7 -1.52 -6.66 -1.01
CA CYS A 7 -1.64 -8.11 -0.89
C CYS A 7 -3.02 -8.60 -0.42
N GLY A 8 -3.96 -7.68 -0.15
CA GLY A 8 -5.31 -8.02 0.31
C GLY A 8 -5.41 -8.54 1.75
N LYS A 9 -4.28 -8.62 2.48
CA LYS A 9 -4.25 -9.09 3.88
C LYS A 9 -5.10 -8.19 4.78
N GLU A 10 -5.90 -8.78 5.65
CA GLU A 10 -6.68 -8.03 6.64
C GLU A 10 -5.79 -7.24 7.60
N LEU A 11 -6.16 -5.98 7.80
CA LEU A 11 -5.45 -5.04 8.66
C LEU A 11 -6.26 -4.84 9.93
N ARG A 12 -5.53 -4.86 11.07
CA ARG A 12 -6.11 -4.65 12.40
C ARG A 12 -6.36 -3.17 12.72
N THR A 13 -5.82 -2.24 11.93
CA THR A 13 -5.91 -0.80 12.21
C THR A 13 -6.58 -0.07 11.05
N ASP A 14 -7.37 0.95 11.36
CA ASP A 14 -8.01 1.77 10.33
C ASP A 14 -7.03 2.80 9.72
N GLU A 15 -5.88 3.03 10.35
CA GLU A 15 -4.92 4.06 9.91
C GLU A 15 -3.89 3.57 8.88
N ALA A 16 -3.72 2.25 8.72
CA ALA A 16 -2.73 1.70 7.79
C ALA A 16 -3.41 1.19 6.50
N ASP A 17 -2.94 1.65 5.34
CA ASP A 17 -3.32 1.09 4.03
C ASP A 17 -2.48 -0.16 3.66
N PHE A 18 -1.40 -0.41 4.40
CA PHE A 18 -0.41 -1.43 4.13
C PHE A 18 -0.18 -2.33 5.34
N CYS A 19 0.02 -3.63 5.10
CA CYS A 19 0.54 -4.49 6.16
C CYS A 19 2.04 -4.19 6.37
N LYS A 20 2.55 -4.45 7.59
CA LYS A 20 3.97 -4.28 7.95
C LYS A 20 4.91 -4.93 6.93
N THR A 21 4.58 -6.12 6.43
CA THR A 21 5.41 -6.83 5.45
C THR A 21 5.53 -6.06 4.13
N CYS A 22 4.40 -5.66 3.54
CA CYS A 22 4.41 -4.90 2.29
C CYS A 22 5.06 -3.53 2.47
N PHE A 23 4.81 -2.86 3.61
CA PHE A 23 5.49 -1.62 3.95
C PHE A 23 7.01 -1.81 3.99
N ASN A 24 7.50 -2.87 4.66
CA ASN A 24 8.93 -3.12 4.78
C ASN A 24 9.57 -3.48 3.43
N VAL A 25 8.91 -4.33 2.63
CA VAL A 25 9.37 -4.67 1.27
C VAL A 25 9.46 -3.43 0.39
N LEU A 26 8.42 -2.59 0.39
CA LEU A 26 8.43 -1.35 -0.36
C LEU A 26 9.48 -0.36 0.16
N SER A 27 9.63 -0.23 1.48
CA SER A 27 10.64 0.66 2.07
C SER A 27 12.07 0.19 1.77
N CYS A 28 12.30 -1.13 1.67
CA CYS A 28 13.59 -1.68 1.23
C CYS A 28 13.83 -1.46 -0.26
N LYS A 29 12.80 -1.64 -1.10
CA LYS A 29 12.89 -1.50 -2.57
C LYS A 29 13.01 -0.05 -3.01
N TYR A 30 12.32 0.85 -2.31
CA TYR A 30 12.29 2.28 -2.57
C TYR A 30 12.91 3.02 -1.37
N LYS A 31 14.24 2.92 -1.24
CA LYS A 31 15.00 3.60 -0.18
C LYS A 31 14.81 5.14 -0.20
N GLU A 32 14.50 5.71 -1.36
CA GLU A 32 14.13 7.11 -1.48
C GLU A 32 12.65 7.32 -1.11
N LYS A 33 12.40 8.07 -0.02
CA LYS A 33 11.05 8.43 0.46
C LYS A 33 10.12 8.96 -0.65
N LYS A 34 10.66 9.69 -1.64
CA LYS A 34 9.89 10.21 -2.79
C LYS A 34 9.28 9.09 -3.64
N LYS A 35 10.09 8.10 -4.03
CA LYS A 35 9.64 6.95 -4.83
C LYS A 35 8.64 6.08 -4.05
N PHE A 36 8.85 5.94 -2.75
CA PHE A 36 7.91 5.22 -1.88
C PHE A 36 6.53 5.88 -1.86
N GLN A 37 6.45 7.21 -1.70
CA GLN A 37 5.16 7.92 -1.75
C GLN A 37 4.47 7.84 -3.12
N GLU A 38 5.22 7.91 -4.22
CA GLU A 38 4.64 7.75 -5.56
C GLU A 38 4.05 6.36 -5.78
N VAL A 39 4.72 5.30 -5.32
CA VAL A 39 4.20 3.92 -5.41
C VAL A 39 2.91 3.76 -4.59
N ILE A 40 2.86 4.37 -3.41
CA ILE A 40 1.63 4.41 -2.59
C ILE A 40 0.50 5.12 -3.33
N LYS A 41 0.78 6.30 -3.89
CA LYS A 41 -0.20 7.09 -4.61
C LYS A 41 -0.73 6.33 -5.83
N TRP A 42 0.17 5.76 -6.63
CA TRP A 42 -0.17 4.93 -7.78
C TRP A 42 -1.08 3.76 -7.39
N HIS A 43 -0.77 3.03 -6.30
CA HIS A 43 -1.62 1.93 -5.84
C HIS A 43 -3.01 2.39 -5.38
N LYS A 44 -3.11 3.56 -4.74
CA LYS A 44 -4.42 4.12 -4.32
C LYS A 44 -5.26 4.55 -5.53
N GLU A 45 -4.64 5.13 -6.55
CA GLU A 45 -5.33 5.55 -7.78
C GLU A 45 -5.77 4.35 -8.62
N ASN A 46 -4.92 3.31 -8.74
CA ASN A 46 -5.22 2.11 -9.51
C ASN A 46 -6.15 1.11 -8.80
N GLN A 47 -6.32 1.20 -7.47
CA GLN A 47 -7.38 0.45 -6.79
C GLN A 47 -8.76 1.05 -7.02
N LYS A 48 -8.86 2.38 -7.15
CA LYS A 48 -10.15 3.04 -7.42
C LYS A 48 -10.71 2.74 -8.81
N THR A 49 -9.87 2.29 -9.74
CA THR A 49 -10.29 1.92 -11.10
C THR A 49 -10.74 0.45 -11.25
N LYS A 50 -10.72 -0.36 -10.19
CA LYS A 50 -11.42 -1.67 -10.17
C LYS A 50 -12.91 -1.49 -9.82
N HIS A 51 -13.60 -0.71 -10.63
CA HIS A 51 -15.05 -0.82 -10.82
C HIS A 51 -15.26 -1.07 -12.32
N CYS A 52 -15.14 -2.34 -12.71
CA CYS A 52 -15.66 -2.89 -13.95
C CYS A 52 -16.44 -4.13 -13.55
#